data_AF-A0A7K4H6P5-F1
#
_entry.id   AF-A0A7K4H6P5-F1
#
_cell.length_a   1.000
_cell.length_b   1.000
_cell.length_c   1.000
_cell.angle_alpha   90.00
_cell.angle_beta   90.00
_cell.angle_gamma   90.00
#
_symmetry.space_group_name_H-M   'P 1'
#
loop_
_entity.id
_entity.type
_entity.pdbx_description
1 polymer ?
#
loop_
_entity_poly.entity_id
_entity_poly.type
_entity_poly.pdbx_seq_one_letter_code
_entity_poly.pdbx_strand_id
1 'polypeptide(L)'
;MSMLKYIIRRLIAMIPVIFGVMTLTFILSRMMPGDPVLAFLPQGKPNPVLYQYYYHYLWLDRPVIVQYFRYLGDLFSGNWGYSQSINFGQDVWSLIMLKLPRTIDIAIFSIIIA
;
A
#
# COMPACT_ATOMS: atom_id res chain seq x y z
N MET A 1 -32.34 5.98 17.05
CA MET A 1 -31.66 4.97 16.20
C MET A 1 -31.09 3.91 17.12
N SER A 2 -31.30 2.61 16.90
CA SER A 2 -30.58 1.61 17.71
C SER A 2 -29.08 1.75 17.47
N MET A 3 -28.26 1.54 18.50
CA MET A 3 -26.80 1.61 18.42
C MET A 3 -26.25 0.76 17.25
N LEU A 4 -26.86 -0.40 17.01
CA LEU A 4 -26.53 -1.27 15.88
C LEU A 4 -26.69 -0.58 14.52
N LYS A 5 -27.80 0.13 14.29
CA LYS A 5 -28.06 0.84 13.02
C LYS A 5 -27.08 2.00 12.81
N TYR A 6 -26.65 2.65 13.88
CA TYR A 6 -25.62 3.70 13.83
C TYR A 6 -24.25 3.12 13.47
N ILE A 7 -23.83 2.03 14.12
CA ILE A 7 -22.56 1.35 13.83
C ILE A 7 -22.51 0.89 12.38
N ILE A 8 -23.56 0.22 11.88
CA ILE A 8 -23.62 -0.26 10.50
C ILE A 8 -23.52 0.91 9.50
N ARG A 9 -24.28 1.99 9.73
CA ARG A 9 -24.21 3.18 8.86
C ARG A 9 -22.80 3.78 8.83
N ARG A 10 -22.12 3.81 9.97
CA ARG A 10 -20.75 4.32 10.08
C ARG A 10 -19.75 3.43 9.35
N LEU A 11 -19.87 2.11 9.48
CA LEU A 11 -19.02 1.15 8.75
C LEU A 11 -19.20 1.29 7.22
N ILE A 12 -20.44 1.41 6.75
CA ILE A 12 -20.72 1.64 5.32
C ILE A 12 -20.13 2.98 4.85
N ALA A 13 -20.24 4.03 5.65
CA ALA A 13 -19.67 5.34 5.33
C ALA A 13 -18.13 5.33 5.29
N MET A 14 -17.46 4.38 5.95
CA MET A 14 -16.00 4.24 5.89
C MET A 14 -15.52 3.65 4.56
N ILE A 15 -16.33 2.83 3.89
CA ILE A 15 -15.96 2.18 2.62
C ILE A 15 -15.49 3.20 1.55
N PRO A 16 -16.23 4.26 1.22
CA PRO A 16 -15.77 5.23 0.23
C PRO A 16 -14.51 5.99 0.67
N VAL A 17 -14.33 6.22 1.98
CA VAL A 17 -13.13 6.85 2.52
C VAL A 17 -11.91 5.97 2.31
N ILE A 18 -12.01 4.69 2.68
CA ILE A 18 -10.93 3.70 2.49
C ILE A 18 -10.59 3.58 1.00
N PHE A 19 -11.59 3.49 0.14
CA PHE A 19 -11.39 3.41 -1.30
C PHE A 19 -10.72 4.68 -1.85
N GLY A 20 -11.11 5.86 -1.37
CA GLY A 20 -10.48 7.13 -1.69
C GLY A 20 -9.00 7.15 -1.30
N VAL A 21 -8.67 6.71 -0.08
CA VAL A 21 -7.28 6.62 0.40
C VAL A 21 -6.48 5.64 -0.43
N MET A 22 -6.97 4.42 -0.69
CA MET A 22 -6.30 3.41 -1.52
C MET A 22 -5.98 3.96 -2.92
N THR A 23 -6.97 4.61 -3.55
CA THR A 23 -6.82 5.21 -4.87
C THR A 23 -5.82 6.34 -4.86
N LEU A 24 -5.88 7.22 -3.86
CA LEU A 24 -4.95 8.32 -3.71
C LEU A 24 -3.53 7.81 -3.51
N THR A 25 -3.32 6.82 -2.65
CA THR A 25 -2.01 6.19 -2.42
C THR A 25 -1.46 5.58 -3.70
N PHE A 26 -2.28 4.90 -4.51
CA PHE A 26 -1.87 4.36 -5.81
C PHE A 26 -1.45 5.46 -6.81
N ILE A 27 -2.20 6.57 -6.85
CA ILE A 27 -1.86 7.69 -7.72
C ILE A 27 -0.54 8.32 -7.26
N LEU A 28 -0.42 8.62 -5.97
CA LEU A 28 0.77 9.23 -5.38
C LEU A 28 2.00 8.35 -5.61
N SER A 29 1.90 7.03 -5.43
CA SER A 29 3.03 6.13 -5.64
C SER A 29 3.52 6.13 -7.09
N ARG A 30 2.64 6.31 -8.09
CA ARG A 30 3.03 6.42 -9.50
C ARG A 30 3.45 7.82 -9.91
N MET A 31 3.10 8.84 -9.13
CA MET A 31 3.60 10.20 -9.31
C MET A 31 4.95 10.44 -8.65
N MET A 32 5.41 9.53 -7.78
CA MET A 32 6.73 9.65 -7.16
C MET A 32 7.82 9.68 -8.25
N PRO A 33 8.70 10.69 -8.24
CA PRO A 33 9.79 10.78 -9.20
C PRO A 33 10.81 9.67 -8.91
N GLY A 34 11.07 8.83 -9.92
CA GLY A 34 12.00 7.71 -9.83
C GLY A 34 11.46 6.48 -10.57
N ASP A 35 12.36 5.68 -11.12
CA ASP A 35 11.97 4.43 -11.75
C ASP A 35 11.98 3.30 -10.69
N PRO A 36 10.81 2.71 -10.34
CA PRO A 36 10.71 1.67 -9.33
C PRO A 36 11.51 0.43 -9.70
N VAL A 37 11.80 0.19 -10.99
CA VAL A 37 12.66 -0.90 -11.45
C VAL A 37 14.09 -0.74 -10.94
N LEU A 38 14.58 0.50 -10.83
CA LEU A 38 15.93 0.78 -10.36
C LEU A 38 16.15 0.38 -8.90
N ALA A 39 15.08 0.34 -8.10
CA ALA A 39 15.16 -0.14 -6.72
C ALA A 39 15.48 -1.64 -6.62
N PHE A 40 15.20 -2.41 -7.68
CA PHE A 40 15.48 -3.86 -7.74
C PHE A 40 16.82 -4.18 -8.42
N LEU A 41 17.45 -3.19 -9.06
CA LEU A 41 18.73 -3.41 -9.73
C LEU A 41 19.89 -3.24 -8.74
N PRO A 42 20.93 -4.09 -8.82
CA PRO A 42 22.17 -3.88 -8.08
C PRO A 42 22.74 -2.50 -8.41
N GLN A 43 23.09 -1.72 -7.38
CA GLN A 43 23.62 -0.37 -7.56
C GLN A 43 24.81 -0.38 -8.55
N GLY A 44 24.70 0.40 -9.62
CA GLY A 44 25.79 0.61 -10.58
C GLY A 44 25.90 -0.38 -11.75
N LYS A 45 24.95 -1.32 -11.94
CA LYS A 45 24.95 -2.19 -13.14
C LYS A 45 23.65 -2.07 -13.94
N PRO A 46 23.59 -1.17 -14.94
CA PRO A 46 22.50 -1.17 -15.91
C PRO A 46 22.62 -2.43 -16.80
N ASN A 47 21.94 -3.50 -16.41
CA ASN A 47 21.74 -4.67 -17.26
C ASN A 47 20.33 -4.57 -17.87
N PRO A 48 20.22 -4.35 -19.19
CA PRO A 48 18.91 -4.18 -19.85
C PRO A 48 18.02 -5.43 -19.74
N VAL A 49 18.62 -6.62 -19.62
CA VAL A 49 17.87 -7.88 -19.44
C VAL A 49 17.20 -7.92 -18.06
N LEU A 50 17.94 -7.56 -17.02
CA LEU A 50 17.39 -7.49 -15.65
C LEU A 50 16.35 -6.37 -15.51
N TYR A 51 16.58 -5.24 -16.18
CA TYR A 51 15.60 -4.16 -16.23
C TYR A 51 14.26 -4.63 -16.79
N GLN A 52 14.26 -5.26 -17.97
CA GLN A 52 13.03 -5.75 -18.59
C GLN A 52 12.34 -6.82 -17.76
N TYR A 53 13.10 -7.71 -17.12
CA TYR A 53 12.57 -8.70 -16.19
C TYR A 53 11.79 -8.03 -15.05
N TYR A 54 12.38 -7.05 -14.37
CA TYR A 54 11.73 -6.36 -13.26
C TYR A 54 10.60 -5.43 -13.71
N TYR A 55 10.72 -4.81 -14.88
CA TYR A 55 9.66 -4.01 -15.49
C TYR A 55 8.38 -4.85 -15.71
N HIS A 56 8.55 -6.07 -16.22
CA HIS A 56 7.44 -7.02 -16.40
C HIS A 56 6.97 -7.60 -15.06
N TYR A 57 7.89 -7.93 -14.14
CA TYR A 57 7.56 -8.44 -12.80
C TYR A 57 6.70 -7.46 -12.00
N LEU A 58 6.99 -6.16 -12.09
CA LEU A 58 6.23 -5.08 -11.48
C LEU A 58 4.96 -4.69 -12.26
N TRP A 59 4.69 -5.35 -13.40
CA TRP A 59 3.55 -5.09 -14.28
C TRP A 59 3.50 -3.66 -14.82
N LEU A 60 4.66 -3.02 -14.95
CA LEU A 60 4.76 -1.66 -15.50
C LEU A 60 4.50 -1.64 -17.01
N ASP A 61 4.59 -2.80 -17.66
CA ASP A 61 4.20 -3.04 -19.05
C ASP A 61 2.69 -3.12 -19.27
N ARG A 62 1.89 -3.20 -18.19
CA ARG A 62 0.42 -3.31 -18.27
C ARG A 62 -0.26 -1.94 -18.20
N PRO A 63 -1.48 -1.79 -18.76
CA PRO A 63 -2.26 -0.58 -18.62
C PRO A 63 -2.49 -0.21 -17.15
N VAL A 64 -2.49 1.08 -16.86
CA VAL A 64 -2.69 1.66 -15.53
C VAL A 64 -3.87 1.04 -14.78
N ILE A 65 -4.98 0.86 -15.48
CA ILE A 65 -6.22 0.34 -14.90
C ILE A 65 -6.04 -1.11 -14.41
N VAL A 66 -5.26 -1.92 -15.12
CA VAL A 66 -4.94 -3.30 -14.74
C VAL A 66 -4.05 -3.32 -13.50
N GLN A 67 -3.06 -2.43 -13.44
CA GLN A 67 -2.21 -2.27 -12.25
C GLN A 67 -3.02 -1.88 -11.02
N TYR A 68 -4.00 -1.00 -11.18
CA TYR A 68 -4.89 -0.57 -10.09
C TYR A 68 -5.77 -1.71 -9.57
N PHE A 69 -6.42 -2.47 -10.46
CA PHE A 69 -7.25 -3.60 -10.03
C PHE A 69 -6.43 -4.73 -9.39
N ARG A 70 -5.21 -4.96 -9.89
CA ARG A 70 -4.27 -5.88 -9.23
C ARG A 70 -3.93 -5.39 -7.82
N TYR A 71 -3.56 -4.11 -7.66
CA TYR A 71 -3.28 -3.51 -6.36
C TYR A 71 -4.43 -3.67 -5.36
N LEU A 72 -5.67 -3.43 -5.81
CA LEU A 72 -6.85 -3.67 -4.99
C LEU A 72 -7.02 -5.15 -4.62
N GLY A 73 -6.85 -6.07 -5.58
CA GLY A 73 -6.93 -7.51 -5.33
C GLY A 73 -5.89 -8.01 -4.33
N ASP A 74 -4.65 -7.55 -4.45
CA ASP A 74 -3.54 -7.87 -3.55
C ASP A 74 -3.81 -7.34 -2.12
N LEU A 75 -4.39 -6.13 -2.00
CA LEU A 75 -4.83 -5.56 -0.72
C LEU A 75 -5.91 -6.41 -0.04
N PHE A 76 -6.97 -6.79 -0.75
CA PHE A 76 -8.09 -7.53 -0.18
C PHE A 76 -7.77 -9.01 0.08
N SER A 77 -6.83 -9.59 -0.66
CA SER A 77 -6.38 -10.98 -0.46
C SER A 77 -5.38 -11.14 0.69
N GLY A 78 -4.90 -10.03 1.28
CA GLY A 78 -3.86 -10.05 2.31
C GLY A 78 -2.45 -10.29 1.77
N ASN A 79 -2.29 -10.39 0.44
CA ASN A 79 -0.98 -10.51 -0.20
C ASN A 79 -0.38 -9.12 -0.44
N TRP A 80 0.07 -8.47 0.63
CA TRP A 80 0.59 -7.10 0.58
C TRP A 80 2.04 -7.02 0.07
N GLY A 81 2.63 -8.16 -0.29
CA GLY A 81 3.96 -8.28 -0.85
C GLY A 81 5.07 -7.94 0.15
N TYR A 82 6.22 -7.57 -0.42
CA TYR A 82 7.44 -7.25 0.32
C TYR A 82 7.78 -5.78 0.18
N SER A 83 8.24 -5.18 1.28
CA SER A 83 8.77 -3.83 1.31
C SER A 83 10.07 -3.76 0.54
N GLN A 84 10.20 -2.69 -0.25
CA GLN A 84 11.38 -2.37 -1.05
C GLN A 84 11.96 -1.00 -0.66
N SER A 85 11.27 -0.25 0.21
CA SER A 85 11.63 1.12 0.61
C SER A 85 12.15 1.23 2.05
N ILE A 86 11.62 0.42 2.97
CA ILE A 86 11.94 0.51 4.41
C ILE A 86 12.91 -0.59 4.83
N ASN A 87 12.78 -1.80 4.27
CA ASN A 87 13.71 -2.93 4.42
C ASN A 87 13.48 -3.90 3.27
N PHE A 88 14.48 -4.07 2.41
CA PHE A 88 14.38 -4.92 1.22
C PHE A 88 14.01 -6.36 1.59
N GLY A 89 12.89 -6.86 1.08
CA GLY A 89 12.46 -8.25 1.23
C GLY A 89 11.72 -8.58 2.53
N GLN A 90 11.42 -7.61 3.40
CA GLN A 90 10.54 -7.83 4.56
C GLN A 90 9.07 -7.79 4.14
N ASP A 91 8.25 -8.66 4.71
CA ASP A 91 6.82 -8.66 4.46
C ASP A 91 6.17 -7.38 5.02
N VAL A 92 5.25 -6.80 4.24
CA VAL A 92 4.60 -5.54 4.60
C VAL A 92 3.76 -5.68 5.88
N TRP A 93 3.18 -6.86 6.12
CA TRP A 93 2.39 -7.14 7.31
C TRP A 93 3.19 -6.99 8.61
N SER A 94 4.39 -7.58 8.67
CA SER A 94 5.27 -7.48 9.84
C SER A 94 5.70 -6.03 10.09
N LEU A 95 5.96 -5.25 9.05
CA LEU A 95 6.27 -3.83 9.19
C LEU A 95 5.08 -3.04 9.76
N ILE A 96 3.85 -3.37 9.36
CA ILE A 96 2.65 -2.75 9.90
C ILE A 96 2.49 -3.13 11.37
N MET A 97 2.63 -4.41 11.72
CA MET A 97 2.56 -4.88 13.10
C MET A 97 3.63 -4.28 13.99
N LEU A 98 4.82 -4.00 13.46
CA LEU A 98 5.88 -3.31 14.19
C LEU A 98 5.49 -1.86 14.54
N LYS A 99 4.73 -1.18 13.69
CA LYS A 99 4.35 0.23 13.87
C LYS A 99 2.99 0.41 14.55
N LEU A 100 2.11 -0.60 14.47
CA LEU A 100 0.74 -0.55 14.96
C LEU A 100 0.60 -0.15 16.44
N PRO A 101 1.42 -0.67 17.39
CA PRO A 101 1.30 -0.31 18.80
C PRO A 101 1.46 1.19 19.03
N ARG A 102 2.42 1.81 18.32
CA ARG A 102 2.66 3.25 18.43
C ARG A 102 1.49 4.09 17.95
N THR A 103 0.83 3.67 16.87
CA THR A 103 -0.39 4.34 16.38
C THR A 103 -1.53 4.22 17.38
N ILE A 104 -1.67 3.05 18.01
CA ILE A 104 -2.67 2.81 19.06
C ILE A 104 -2.40 3.72 20.26
N ASP A 105 -1.16 3.84 20.71
CA ASP A 105 -0.78 4.73 21.82
C ASP A 105 -1.25 6.16 21.53
N ILE A 106 -0.88 6.69 20.36
CA ILE A 106 -1.24 8.06 19.95
C ILE A 106 -2.76 8.22 19.90
N ALA A 107 -3.49 7.27 19.31
CA ALA A 107 -4.95 7.32 19.22
C ALA A 107 -5.62 7.33 20.60
N ILE A 108 -5.13 6.50 21.53
CA ILE A 108 -5.65 6.43 22.90
C ILE A 108 -5.40 7.75 23.63
N PHE A 109 -4.18 8.29 23.58
CA PHE A 109 -3.87 9.58 24.22
C PHE A 109 -4.72 10.72 23.65
N SER A 110 -4.95 10.74 22.34
CA SER A 110 -5.84 11.74 21.73
C SER A 110 -7.27 11.63 22.25
N ILE A 111 -7.81 10.43 22.44
CA ILE A 111 -9.17 10.24 22.98
C ILE A 111 -9.26 10.64 24.46
N ILE A 112 -8.19 10.41 25.24
CA ILE A 112 -8.18 10.74 26.67
C ILE A 112 -8.07 12.26 26.89
N ILE A 113 -7.29 12.95 26.04
CA ILE A 113 -7.03 14.39 26.17
C ILE A 113 -8.13 15.26 25.52
N ALA A 114 -8.71 14.80 24.41
CA ALA A 114 -9.75 15.52 23.66
C ALA A 114 -11.14 15.47 24.33
#